data_AF-A0A5S9MJU4-F1
#
_entry.id   AF-A0A5S9MJU4-F1
#
_cell.length_a   1.000
_cell.length_b   1.000
_cell.length_c   1.000
_cell.angle_alpha   90.00
_cell.angle_beta   90.00
_cell.angle_gamma   90.00
#
_symmetry.space_group_name_H-M   'P 1'
#
loop_
_entity.id
_entity.type
_entity.pdbx_description
1 polymer ?
#
loop_
_entity_poly.entity_id
_entity_poly.type
_entity_poly.pdbx_seq_one_letter_code
_entity_poly.pdbx_strand_id
1 'polypeptide(L)'
;MKYLITLLKKKKTPFVTLKAGITLDGKIASATSDSKWITSETSRYDAHHIRSINDAILVGAQTVIHDDPSLTARIPNGNNPIRIVLDSKLSTPLTAKIVTDQMAPTWIFTTKQADKEKRAALEEAGVRVFMTDSDTRVPLKEVLQVLGKKISPLS
;
A
#
# COMPACT_ATOMS: atom_id res chain seq x y z
N MET A 1 -7.44 6.43 -9.32
CA MET A 1 -7.64 4.98 -9.56
C MET A 1 -6.63 4.21 -8.72
N LYS A 2 -7.05 3.20 -7.95
CA LYS A 2 -6.20 2.63 -6.87
C LYS A 2 -5.94 1.16 -7.13
N TYR A 3 -4.68 0.82 -7.36
CA TYR A 3 -4.20 -0.55 -7.35
C TYR A 3 -4.18 -1.02 -5.89
N LEU A 4 -4.94 -2.07 -5.59
CA LEU A 4 -4.86 -2.78 -4.33
C LEU A 4 -4.28 -4.15 -4.64
N ILE A 5 -3.02 -4.37 -4.28
CA ILE A 5 -2.45 -5.72 -4.26
C ILE A 5 -2.57 -6.27 -2.83
N THR A 6 -3.32 -7.35 -2.67
CA THR A 6 -3.52 -8.04 -1.38
C THR A 6 -2.74 -9.35 -1.34
N LEU A 7 -2.05 -9.60 -0.21
CA LEU A 7 -1.18 -10.76 -0.06
C LEU A 7 -1.81 -11.85 0.83
N LEU A 8 -1.93 -13.08 0.30
CA LEU A 8 -2.38 -14.26 1.05
C LEU A 8 -1.22 -15.22 1.39
N LYS A 9 -1.32 -15.83 2.57
CA LYS A 9 -0.28 -16.58 3.26
C LYS A 9 -0.25 -18.06 2.85
N LYS A 10 0.39 -18.41 1.74
CA LYS A 10 0.73 -19.81 1.41
C LYS A 10 2.05 -19.89 0.62
N LYS A 11 3.18 -20.17 1.30
CA LYS A 11 4.58 -20.41 0.82
C LYS A 11 5.54 -19.20 0.88
N LYS A 12 6.84 -19.45 0.67
CA LYS A 12 7.96 -18.46 0.66
C LYS A 12 7.78 -17.29 -0.34
N THR A 13 6.77 -17.37 -1.20
CA THR A 13 6.38 -16.34 -2.17
C THR A 13 4.96 -15.86 -1.83
N PRO A 14 4.75 -14.55 -1.64
CA PRO A 14 3.42 -14.01 -1.34
C PRO A 14 2.41 -14.30 -2.45
N PHE A 15 1.18 -14.70 -2.12
CA PHE A 15 0.10 -14.82 -3.09
C PHE A 15 -0.50 -13.45 -3.36
N VAL A 16 -0.45 -12.96 -4.60
CA VAL A 16 -0.87 -11.59 -4.96
C VAL A 16 -2.29 -11.59 -5.55
N THR A 17 -3.20 -10.83 -4.93
CA THR A 17 -4.52 -10.51 -5.48
C THR A 17 -4.51 -9.07 -5.98
N LEU A 18 -4.75 -8.84 -7.27
CA LEU A 18 -4.86 -7.49 -7.82
C LEU A 18 -6.33 -7.06 -7.88
N LYS A 19 -6.67 -5.94 -7.25
CA LYS A 19 -7.95 -5.23 -7.42
C LYS A 19 -7.68 -3.87 -8.06
N ALA A 20 -8.29 -3.67 -9.22
CA ALA A 20 -8.30 -2.40 -9.95
C ALA A 20 -9.75 -2.02 -10.24
N GLY A 21 -10.15 -0.78 -9.93
CA GLY A 21 -11.42 -0.22 -10.40
C GLY A 21 -11.16 0.50 -11.72
N ILE A 22 -11.75 0.05 -12.82
CA ILE A 22 -11.57 0.62 -14.16
C ILE A 22 -12.89 1.33 -14.53
N THR A 23 -12.83 2.50 -15.18
CA THR A 23 -14.04 3.15 -15.71
C THR A 23 -14.58 2.37 -16.90
N LEU A 24 -15.87 2.51 -17.23
CA LEU A 24 -16.54 1.75 -18.31
C LEU A 24 -15.82 1.87 -19.68
N ASP A 25 -15.10 2.97 -19.90
CA ASP A 25 -14.35 3.25 -21.13
C ASP A 25 -12.93 2.65 -21.15
N GLY A 26 -12.58 1.76 -20.21
CA GLY A 26 -11.27 1.11 -20.16
C GLY A 26 -10.10 2.03 -19.74
N LYS A 27 -10.40 3.27 -19.32
CA LYS A 27 -9.37 4.25 -18.95
C LYS A 27 -8.94 4.09 -17.49
N ILE A 28 -7.62 4.16 -17.29
CA ILE A 28 -6.96 4.06 -15.99
C ILE A 28 -7.01 5.39 -15.19
N ALA A 29 -7.43 6.47 -15.84
CA ALA A 29 -7.64 7.78 -15.24
C ALA A 29 -8.76 8.50 -16.02
N SER A 30 -9.88 8.79 -15.36
CA SER A 30 -10.73 9.89 -15.83
C SER A 30 -10.19 11.18 -15.23
N ALA A 31 -9.98 12.20 -16.07
CA ALA A 31 -9.63 13.56 -15.67
C ALA A 31 -10.81 14.31 -15.03
N THR A 32 -11.96 13.65 -14.85
CA THR A 32 -13.13 14.21 -14.18
C THR A 32 -13.31 13.58 -12.80
N SER A 33 -13.54 14.45 -11.81
CA SER A 33 -13.77 14.15 -10.40
C SER A 33 -15.10 13.44 -10.13
N ASP A 34 -15.50 12.48 -10.96
CA ASP A 34 -16.76 11.71 -10.85
C ASP A 34 -16.57 10.29 -10.31
N SER A 35 -15.50 10.08 -9.54
CA SER A 35 -15.25 8.79 -8.87
C SER A 35 -16.13 8.54 -7.63
N LYS A 36 -17.09 9.43 -7.32
CA LYS A 36 -17.88 9.37 -6.08
C LYS A 36 -19.06 8.40 -6.07
N TRP A 37 -19.48 7.82 -7.21
CA TRP A 37 -20.74 7.07 -7.27
C TRP A 37 -20.68 5.63 -7.83
N ILE A 38 -19.50 5.04 -7.99
CA ILE A 38 -19.38 3.64 -8.48
C ILE A 38 -19.30 2.61 -7.33
N THR A 39 -18.99 3.02 -6.10
CA THR A 39 -18.85 2.11 -4.96
C THR A 39 -20.13 2.11 -4.10
N SER A 40 -21.02 1.15 -4.39
CA SER A 40 -22.12 0.78 -3.50
C SER A 40 -21.59 0.47 -2.09
N GLU A 41 -22.44 0.57 -1.07
CA GLU A 41 -22.09 0.21 0.31
C GLU A 41 -21.52 -1.22 0.40
N THR A 42 -22.11 -2.16 -0.36
CA THR A 42 -21.62 -3.53 -0.51
C THR A 42 -20.19 -3.57 -1.02
N SER A 43 -19.85 -2.78 -2.05
CA SER A 43 -18.50 -2.75 -2.61
C SER A 43 -17.45 -2.21 -1.62
N ARG A 44 -17.86 -1.30 -0.72
CA ARG A 44 -16.99 -0.77 0.34
C ARG A 44 -16.80 -1.83 1.43
N TYR A 45 -17.88 -2.49 1.83
CA TYR A 45 -17.83 -3.59 2.78
C TYR A 45 -16.89 -4.70 2.29
N ASP A 46 -17.00 -5.10 1.03
CA ASP A 46 -16.13 -6.13 0.44
C ASP A 46 -14.66 -5.70 0.45
N ALA A 47 -14.36 -4.43 0.17
CA ALA A 47 -12.98 -3.93 0.24
C ALA A 47 -12.44 -3.97 1.69
N HIS A 48 -13.28 -3.64 2.66
CA HIS A 48 -12.97 -3.70 4.09
C HIS A 48 -12.77 -5.14 4.56
N HIS A 49 -13.62 -6.06 4.12
CA HIS A 49 -13.49 -7.50 4.40
C HIS A 49 -12.23 -8.09 3.77
N ILE A 50 -11.94 -7.81 2.49
CA ILE A 50 -10.70 -8.25 1.83
C ILE A 50 -9.48 -7.76 2.60
N ARG A 51 -9.45 -6.51 3.06
CA ARG A 51 -8.36 -6.01 3.90
C ARG A 51 -8.24 -6.78 5.22
N SER A 52 -9.35 -7.18 5.83
CA SER A 52 -9.36 -7.89 7.11
C SER A 52 -8.77 -9.30 7.05
N ILE A 53 -8.84 -9.96 5.89
CA ILE A 53 -8.40 -11.35 5.69
C ILE A 53 -7.00 -11.47 5.06
N ASN A 54 -6.31 -10.36 4.81
CA ASN A 54 -4.99 -10.35 4.18
C ASN A 54 -3.93 -9.76 5.11
N ASP A 55 -2.69 -10.23 4.98
CA ASP A 55 -1.59 -9.76 5.82
C ASP A 55 -1.11 -8.35 5.43
N ALA A 56 -1.26 -7.97 4.15
CA ALA A 56 -0.77 -6.70 3.64
C ALA A 56 -1.60 -6.12 2.49
N ILE A 57 -1.55 -4.79 2.36
CA ILE A 57 -2.17 -3.96 1.32
C ILE A 57 -1.10 -3.12 0.65
N LEU A 58 -0.96 -3.20 -0.66
CA LEU A 58 0.03 -2.44 -1.42
C LEU A 58 -0.62 -1.41 -2.34
N VAL A 59 -0.11 -0.17 -2.29
CA VAL A 59 -0.46 0.96 -3.18
C VAL A 59 0.80 1.68 -3.68
N GLY A 60 0.65 2.54 -4.69
CA GLY A 60 1.71 3.48 -5.10
C GLY A 60 1.64 4.80 -4.34
N ALA A 61 2.74 5.53 -4.26
CA ALA A 61 2.83 6.83 -3.57
C ALA A 61 1.81 7.87 -4.07
N GLN A 62 1.51 7.89 -5.36
CA GLN A 62 0.51 8.82 -5.92
C GLN A 62 -0.89 8.59 -5.33
N THR A 63 -1.24 7.34 -5.00
CA THR A 63 -2.49 7.05 -4.27
C THR A 63 -2.47 7.66 -2.87
N VAL A 64 -1.33 7.63 -2.18
CA VAL A 64 -1.21 8.26 -0.86
C VAL A 64 -1.33 9.78 -0.98
N ILE A 65 -0.61 10.37 -1.93
CA ILE A 65 -0.55 11.83 -2.12
C ILE A 65 -1.91 12.40 -2.51
N HIS A 66 -2.62 11.76 -3.44
CA HIS A 66 -3.88 12.32 -3.96
C HIS A 66 -5.10 11.97 -3.12
N ASP A 67 -5.08 10.84 -2.42
CA ASP A 67 -6.28 10.34 -1.75
C ASP A 67 -6.18 10.24 -0.23
N ASP A 68 -4.97 10.37 0.33
CA ASP A 68 -4.68 10.30 1.76
C ASP A 68 -5.49 9.21 2.52
N PRO A 69 -5.40 7.93 2.07
CA PRO A 69 -6.21 6.85 2.63
C PRO A 69 -5.62 6.33 3.94
N SER A 70 -6.46 5.85 4.86
CA SER A 70 -5.97 5.13 6.06
C SER A 70 -5.50 3.70 5.77
N LEU A 71 -6.02 3.10 4.68
CA LEU A 71 -5.77 1.71 4.25
C LEU A 71 -6.09 0.65 5.32
N THR A 72 -7.03 0.94 6.22
CA THR A 72 -7.47 0.05 7.29
C THR A 72 -8.64 -0.85 6.87
N ALA A 73 -8.79 -1.97 7.57
CA ALA A 73 -9.87 -2.93 7.34
C ALA A 73 -11.22 -2.41 7.81
N ARG A 74 -11.30 -1.66 8.91
CA ARG A 74 -12.56 -1.10 9.46
C ARG A 74 -13.70 -2.13 9.63
N ILE A 75 -13.33 -3.37 9.93
CA ILE A 75 -14.25 -4.46 10.29
C ILE A 75 -14.12 -4.67 11.81
N PRO A 76 -15.24 -4.73 12.57
CA PRO A 76 -15.19 -5.08 13.99
C PRO A 76 -14.46 -6.41 14.20
N ASN A 77 -13.50 -6.44 15.14
CA ASN A 77 -12.62 -7.59 15.40
C ASN A 77 -11.80 -8.08 14.18
N GLY A 78 -11.75 -7.30 13.10
CA GLY A 78 -10.93 -7.57 11.92
C GLY A 78 -9.51 -7.02 12.10
N ASN A 79 -8.53 -7.71 11.50
CA ASN A 79 -7.14 -7.27 11.55
C ASN A 79 -6.87 -6.18 10.51
N ASN A 80 -6.06 -5.18 10.87
CA ASN A 80 -5.54 -4.25 9.88
C ASN A 80 -4.34 -4.87 9.15
N PRO A 81 -4.30 -4.82 7.81
CA PRO A 81 -3.15 -5.30 7.05
C PRO A 81 -1.95 -4.35 7.21
N ILE A 82 -0.74 -4.87 7.00
CA ILE A 82 0.46 -4.04 6.82
C ILE A 82 0.26 -3.15 5.58
N ARG A 83 0.48 -1.85 5.72
CA ARG A 83 0.35 -0.86 4.65
C ARG A 83 1.66 -0.76 3.91
N ILE A 84 1.68 -1.13 2.64
CA ILE A 84 2.86 -1.11 1.78
C ILE A 84 2.69 -0.01 0.74
N VAL A 85 3.69 0.87 0.64
CA VAL A 85 3.74 1.93 -0.37
C VAL A 85 4.95 1.74 -1.26
N LEU A 86 4.72 1.78 -2.58
CA LEU A 86 5.79 1.88 -3.56
C LEU A 86 6.03 3.36 -3.89
N ASP A 87 7.18 3.87 -3.47
CA ASP A 87 7.50 5.29 -3.54
C ASP A 87 8.95 5.51 -4.00
N SER A 88 9.17 5.45 -5.31
CA SER A 88 10.52 5.55 -5.88
C SER A 88 11.26 6.83 -5.48
N LYS A 89 10.56 7.94 -5.21
CA LYS A 89 11.19 9.22 -4.85
C LYS A 89 11.08 9.56 -3.37
N LEU A 90 10.55 8.64 -2.56
CA LEU A 90 10.20 8.87 -1.17
C LEU A 90 9.35 10.15 -1.00
N SER A 91 8.39 10.36 -1.90
CA SER A 91 7.52 11.53 -2.00
C SER A 91 6.36 11.57 -0.97
N THR A 92 6.09 10.46 -0.28
CA THR A 92 5.04 10.32 0.75
C THR A 92 5.13 11.46 1.77
N PRO A 93 4.04 12.21 2.00
CA PRO A 93 4.03 13.29 3.00
C PRO A 93 4.12 12.74 4.43
N LEU A 94 4.89 13.40 5.30
CA LEU A 94 4.93 13.09 6.74
C LEU A 94 3.58 13.30 7.43
N THR A 95 2.72 14.12 6.83
CA THR A 95 1.36 14.41 7.32
C THR A 95 0.30 13.41 6.85
N ALA A 96 0.65 12.48 5.94
CA ALA A 96 -0.32 11.52 5.42
C ALA A 96 -0.85 10.61 6.52
N LYS A 97 -2.13 10.21 6.45
CA LYS A 97 -2.76 9.35 7.46
C LYS A 97 -1.97 8.06 7.70
N ILE A 98 -1.44 7.46 6.65
CA ILE A 98 -0.63 6.23 6.77
C ILE A 98 0.64 6.40 7.61
N VAL A 99 1.09 7.64 7.83
CA VAL A 99 2.24 7.98 8.67
C VAL A 99 1.74 8.36 10.06
N THR A 100 0.71 9.20 10.16
CA THR A 100 0.32 9.86 11.40
C THR A 100 -0.68 9.10 12.26
N ASP A 101 -1.55 8.27 11.67
CA ASP A 101 -2.69 7.67 12.37
C ASP A 101 -2.33 6.48 13.27
N GLN A 102 -1.12 5.91 13.10
CA GLN A 102 -0.60 4.73 13.80
C GLN A 102 -1.55 3.52 13.84
N MET A 103 -2.55 3.45 12.94
CA MET A 103 -3.60 2.42 12.98
C MET A 103 -3.13 1.05 12.46
N ALA A 104 -2.04 1.02 11.70
CA ALA A 104 -1.45 -0.20 11.15
C ALA A 104 0.04 0.00 10.85
N PRO A 105 0.86 -1.06 10.84
CA PRO A 105 2.25 -0.95 10.42
C PRO A 105 2.36 -0.42 8.98
N THR A 106 3.25 0.55 8.75
CA THR A 106 3.47 1.15 7.43
C THR A 106 4.88 0.91 6.93
N TRP A 107 5.01 0.30 5.76
CA TRP A 107 6.26 0.00 5.08
C TRP A 107 6.31 0.76 3.76
N ILE A 108 7.42 1.47 3.50
CA ILE A 108 7.65 2.16 2.23
C ILE A 108 8.84 1.51 1.55
N PHE A 109 8.67 1.12 0.29
CA PHE A 109 9.78 0.71 -0.57
C PHE A 109 10.16 1.86 -1.49
N THR A 110 11.46 2.13 -1.58
CA THR A 110 12.02 3.26 -2.34
C THR A 110 13.29 2.86 -3.10
N THR A 111 13.83 3.76 -3.92
CA THR A 111 15.08 3.56 -4.68
C THR A 111 16.28 4.11 -3.92
N LYS A 112 17.49 3.89 -4.43
CA LYS A 112 18.72 4.48 -3.88
C LYS A 112 18.76 6.01 -3.93
N GLN A 113 17.93 6.62 -4.77
CA GLN A 113 17.84 8.06 -4.92
C GLN A 113 16.97 8.74 -3.86
N ALA A 114 16.45 7.98 -2.89
CA ALA A 114 15.65 8.52 -1.81
C ALA A 114 16.43 9.52 -0.96
N ASP A 115 15.79 10.64 -0.64
CA ASP A 115 16.34 11.66 0.24
C ASP A 115 16.56 11.10 1.66
N LYS A 116 17.78 11.31 2.20
CA LYS A 116 18.20 10.72 3.49
C LYS A 116 17.50 11.36 4.67
N GLU A 117 17.29 12.68 4.66
CA GLU A 117 16.64 13.40 5.75
C GLU A 117 15.18 13.02 5.84
N LYS A 118 14.49 12.98 4.70
CA LYS A 118 13.10 12.54 4.62
C LYS A 118 12.92 11.09 5.03
N ARG A 119 13.88 10.22 4.68
CA ARG A 119 13.90 8.85 5.17
C ARG A 119 13.98 8.80 6.70
N ALA A 120 14.92 9.53 7.30
CA ALA A 120 15.07 9.58 8.74
C ALA A 120 13.78 10.08 9.42
N ALA A 121 13.18 11.14 8.89
CA ALA A 121 11.92 11.68 9.42
C ALA A 121 10.74 10.68 9.34
N LEU A 122 10.66 9.89 8.26
CA LEU A 122 9.66 8.84 8.14
C LEU A 122 9.92 7.69 9.12
N GLU A 123 11.18 7.28 9.26
CA GLU A 123 11.59 6.23 10.21
C GLU A 123 11.32 6.66 11.67
N GLU A 124 11.56 7.92 12.02
CA GLU A 124 11.22 8.51 13.32
C GLU A 124 9.71 8.54 13.57
N ALA A 125 8.90 8.77 12.52
CA ALA A 125 7.44 8.67 12.58
C ALA A 125 6.91 7.21 12.67
N GLY A 126 7.79 6.21 12.79
CA GLY A 126 7.42 4.80 12.93
C GLY A 126 7.20 4.06 11.60
N VAL A 127 7.52 4.68 10.47
CA VAL A 127 7.43 4.05 9.14
C VAL A 127 8.70 3.25 8.86
N ARG A 128 8.55 1.99 8.44
CA ARG A 128 9.71 1.18 8.00
C ARG A 128 10.04 1.46 6.55
N VAL A 129 11.22 2.01 6.27
CA VAL A 129 11.66 2.29 4.90
C VAL A 129 12.64 1.22 4.40
N PHE A 130 12.34 0.64 3.24
CA PHE A 130 13.15 -0.36 2.56
C PHE A 130 13.71 0.24 1.27
N MET A 131 15.03 0.28 1.16
CA MET A 131 15.72 0.72 -0.04
C MET A 131 15.97 -0.48 -0.97
N THR A 132 15.62 -0.34 -2.25
CA THR A 132 15.81 -1.36 -3.29
C THR A 132 17.08 -1.12 -4.09
N ASP A 133 17.55 -2.12 -4.83
CA ASP A 133 18.80 -2.05 -5.61
C ASP A 133 18.64 -1.33 -6.97
N SER A 134 17.63 -0.47 -7.09
CA SER A 134 17.27 0.25 -8.31
C SER A 134 17.39 1.76 -8.10
N ASP A 135 17.63 2.49 -9.18
CA ASP A 135 17.71 3.95 -9.19
C ASP A 135 16.40 4.62 -9.63
N THR A 136 15.62 3.98 -10.50
CA THR A 136 14.50 4.63 -11.21
C THR A 136 13.13 4.24 -10.67
N ARG A 137 12.92 2.94 -10.45
CA ARG A 137 11.63 2.39 -10.00
C ARG A 137 11.84 1.28 -9.01
N VAL A 138 10.93 1.17 -8.05
CA VAL A 138 10.90 0.07 -7.07
C VAL A 138 10.58 -1.25 -7.79
N PRO A 139 11.51 -2.23 -7.83
CA PRO A 139 11.28 -3.51 -8.48
C PRO A 139 10.38 -4.40 -7.64
N LEU A 140 9.20 -4.74 -8.17
CA LEU A 140 8.21 -5.60 -7.49
C LEU A 140 8.77 -6.95 -7.05
N LYS A 141 9.73 -7.51 -7.80
CA LYS A 141 10.38 -8.77 -7.44
C LYS A 141 11.08 -8.70 -6.09
N GLU A 142 11.84 -7.62 -5.83
CA GLU A 142 12.52 -7.42 -4.55
C GLU A 142 11.52 -7.17 -3.43
N VAL A 143 10.47 -6.38 -3.70
CA VAL A 143 9.37 -6.15 -2.77
C VAL A 143 8.79 -7.50 -2.33
N LEU A 144 8.37 -8.34 -3.27
CA LEU A 144 7.79 -9.66 -2.96
C LEU A 144 8.76 -10.58 -2.22
N GLN A 145 10.06 -10.53 -2.51
CA GLN A 145 11.07 -11.28 -1.77
C GLN A 145 11.20 -10.82 -0.32
N VAL A 146 11.22 -9.50 -0.08
CA VAL A 146 11.26 -8.93 1.28
C VAL A 146 9.99 -9.29 2.04
N LEU A 147 8.82 -9.15 1.42
CA LEU A 147 7.54 -9.51 2.03
C LEU A 147 7.47 -11.01 2.35
N GLY A 148 7.91 -11.87 1.43
CA GLY A 148 7.98 -13.31 1.65
C GLY A 148 8.89 -13.69 2.83
N LYS A 149 9.97 -12.94 3.08
CA LYS A 149 10.86 -13.16 4.23
C LYS A 149 10.32 -12.60 5.54
N LYS A 150 9.68 -11.43 5.52
CA LYS A 150 9.28 -10.68 6.72
C LYS A 150 7.87 -10.98 7.23
N ILE A 151 6.97 -11.46 6.36
CA ILE A 151 5.57 -11.75 6.70
C ILE A 151 5.33 -13.26 6.85
N SER A 152 6.24 -14.12 6.34
CA SER A 152 6.14 -15.58 6.48
C SER A 152 6.50 -16.03 7.90
N PRO A 153 5.74 -16.96 8.52
CA PRO A 153 5.94 -17.43 9.89
C PRO A 153 7.10 -18.45 10.04
N LEU A 154 8.02 -18.53 9.08
CA LEU A 154 9.18 -19.43 9.13
C LEU A 154 10.42 -18.65 9.55
N SER A 155 10.45 -18.23 10.82
CA SER A 155 11.67 -17.84 11.54
C SER A 155 11.46 -18.09 13.02
#